data_AF-A0A7S0AGY8-F1
#
_entry.id   AF-A0A7S0AGY8-F1
#
_cell.length_a   1.000
_cell.length_b   1.000
_cell.length_c   1.000
_cell.angle_alpha   90.00
_cell.angle_beta   90.00
_cell.angle_gamma   90.00
#
_symmetry.space_group_name_H-M   'P 1'
#
loop_
_entity.id
_entity.type
_entity.pdbx_description
1 polymer ?
#
loop_
_entity_poly.entity_id
_entity_poly.type
_entity_poly.pdbx_seq_one_letter_code
_entity_poly.pdbx_strand_id
1 'polypeptide(L)'
;MMISHKINSPLGSNDLFKLVDNEQWELAIQQSNSNHHLAEAWSARPGFFEGIKTSDVLPIHIACARRPTVEVIDALYEANRMSLRQKESAYRRIPLHIACRSDASPEVVRRLLKWYPDGAAADDNLGRLPIHYRLSNGADDETIDALLETCPGSARAFDRRGWLPLHVAASVGASPHIIQSLVEAYPDAVLLATNKGSTPLRCLNMAPHSPHKAANTAILQQMASQERSKLGSKAAKPNRGSVRAVV
;
A
#
# COMPACT_ATOMS: atom_id res chain seq x y z
N MET A 1 4.28 -64.09 -2.34
CA MET A 1 4.22 -62.99 -3.33
C MET A 1 3.21 -61.97 -2.83
N MET A 2 3.66 -60.92 -2.14
CA MET A 2 2.80 -59.81 -1.75
C MET A 2 2.73 -58.82 -2.92
N ILE A 3 1.52 -58.62 -3.45
CA ILE A 3 1.24 -57.63 -4.48
C ILE A 3 1.13 -56.28 -3.76
N SER A 4 2.26 -55.57 -3.67
CA SER A 4 2.30 -54.18 -3.23
C SER A 4 1.54 -53.33 -4.25
N HIS A 5 0.32 -52.92 -3.88
CA HIS A 5 -0.42 -51.90 -4.61
C HIS A 5 0.36 -50.60 -4.52
N LYS A 6 1.09 -50.27 -5.61
CA LYS A 6 1.61 -48.92 -5.83
C LYS A 6 0.39 -48.00 -5.93
N ILE A 7 0.13 -47.27 -4.86
CA ILE A 7 -0.73 -46.11 -4.89
C ILE A 7 -0.04 -45.12 -5.84
N ASN A 8 -0.60 -44.95 -7.03
CA ASN A 8 -0.26 -43.85 -7.92
C ASN A 8 -0.60 -42.54 -7.18
N SER A 9 0.39 -41.89 -6.58
CA SER A 9 0.31 -40.48 -6.18
C SER A 9 0.50 -39.64 -7.45
N PRO A 10 -0.51 -38.91 -7.97
CA PRO A 10 -0.37 -38.18 -9.22
C PRO A 10 0.33 -36.82 -9.08
N LEU A 11 0.90 -36.48 -7.91
CA LEU A 11 1.42 -35.14 -7.64
C LEU A 11 2.73 -35.24 -6.85
N GLY A 12 3.85 -35.41 -7.55
CA GLY A 12 5.16 -35.23 -6.95
C GLY A 12 5.34 -33.77 -6.53
N SER A 13 5.71 -33.51 -5.26
CA SER A 13 6.28 -32.25 -4.72
C SER A 13 5.95 -30.99 -5.54
N ASN A 14 4.67 -30.74 -5.81
CA ASN A 14 4.25 -29.70 -6.73
C ASN A 14 4.46 -28.37 -6.03
N ASP A 15 5.51 -27.70 -6.48
CA ASP A 15 6.03 -26.43 -6.02
C ASP A 15 4.91 -25.44 -5.64
N LEU A 16 4.79 -25.09 -4.35
CA LEU A 16 3.73 -24.21 -3.81
C LEU A 16 3.59 -22.92 -4.63
N PHE A 17 4.71 -22.39 -5.16
CA PHE A 17 4.70 -21.24 -6.05
C PHE A 17 3.85 -21.45 -7.30
N LYS A 18 3.90 -22.63 -7.94
CA LYS A 18 3.12 -22.91 -9.15
C LYS A 18 1.63 -22.98 -8.84
N LEU A 19 1.26 -23.54 -7.69
CA LEU A 19 -0.14 -23.60 -7.26
C LEU A 19 -0.68 -22.18 -7.04
N VAL A 20 0.10 -21.34 -6.34
CA VAL A 20 -0.27 -19.95 -6.08
C VAL A 20 -0.29 -19.12 -7.37
N ASP A 21 0.69 -19.28 -8.26
CA ASP A 21 0.81 -18.50 -9.50
C ASP A 21 -0.28 -18.85 -10.52
N ASN A 22 -0.74 -20.11 -10.52
CA ASN A 22 -1.87 -20.59 -11.33
C ASN A 22 -3.23 -20.51 -10.60
N GLU A 23 -3.29 -19.82 -9.46
CA GLU A 23 -4.54 -19.56 -8.74
C GLU A 23 -5.28 -20.83 -8.26
N GLN A 24 -4.54 -21.92 -8.03
CA GLN A 24 -5.05 -23.20 -7.51
C GLN A 24 -5.17 -23.15 -5.98
N TRP A 25 -6.07 -22.30 -5.48
CA TRP A 25 -6.15 -21.93 -4.05
C TRP A 25 -6.37 -23.08 -3.08
N GLU A 26 -7.27 -24.01 -3.38
CA GLU A 26 -7.54 -25.16 -2.51
C GLU A 26 -6.30 -26.03 -2.31
N LEU A 27 -5.61 -26.34 -3.41
CA LEU A 27 -4.36 -27.11 -3.37
C LEU A 27 -3.23 -26.31 -2.71
N ALA A 28 -3.15 -25.00 -2.95
CA ALA A 28 -2.16 -24.14 -2.31
C ALA A 28 -2.35 -24.08 -0.78
N ILE A 29 -3.59 -23.99 -0.30
CA ILE A 29 -3.92 -24.04 1.13
C ILE A 29 -3.52 -25.39 1.71
N GLN A 30 -3.92 -26.50 1.07
CA GLN A 30 -3.58 -27.84 1.53
C GLN A 30 -2.05 -28.04 1.63
N GLN A 31 -1.31 -27.58 0.62
CA GLN A 31 0.16 -27.66 0.61
C GLN A 31 0.80 -26.77 1.66
N SER A 32 0.30 -25.55 1.85
CA SER A 32 0.81 -24.64 2.89
C SER A 32 0.67 -25.23 4.28
N ASN A 33 -0.49 -25.86 4.57
CA ASN A 33 -0.77 -26.50 5.86
C ASN A 33 0.02 -27.81 6.07
N SER A 34 0.30 -28.54 4.99
CA SER A 34 1.00 -29.84 5.09
C SER A 34 2.52 -29.68 5.06
N ASN A 35 3.02 -28.63 4.41
CA ASN A 35 4.44 -28.44 4.09
C ASN A 35 4.87 -27.00 4.36
N HIS A 36 4.91 -26.59 5.64
CA HIS A 36 5.17 -25.20 6.05
C HIS A 36 6.47 -24.61 5.45
N HIS A 37 7.52 -25.42 5.33
CA HIS A 37 8.81 -25.02 4.75
C HIS A 37 8.70 -24.49 3.31
N LEU A 38 7.67 -24.91 2.55
CA LEU A 38 7.45 -24.40 1.19
C LEU A 38 7.03 -22.92 1.21
N ALA A 39 6.39 -22.44 2.28
CA ALA A 39 6.04 -21.03 2.46
C ALA A 39 7.25 -20.13 2.82
N GLU A 40 8.38 -20.74 3.18
CA GLU A 40 9.64 -20.06 3.47
C GLU A 40 10.59 -20.01 2.27
N ALA A 41 10.35 -20.85 1.27
CA ALA A 41 11.14 -20.87 0.07
C ALA A 41 11.04 -19.52 -0.66
N TRP A 42 12.14 -19.08 -1.24
CA TRP A 42 12.20 -17.96 -2.16
C TRP A 42 12.28 -18.46 -3.59
N SER A 43 11.58 -17.80 -4.51
CA SER A 43 11.62 -18.12 -5.94
C SER A 43 11.94 -16.89 -6.77
N ALA A 44 12.94 -17.01 -7.65
CA ALA A 44 13.23 -15.99 -8.65
C ALA A 44 12.09 -15.95 -9.68
N ARG A 45 11.50 -14.78 -9.88
CA ARG A 45 10.40 -14.51 -10.82
C ARG A 45 10.83 -13.42 -11.82
N PRO A 46 11.18 -13.81 -13.06
CA PRO A 46 11.45 -12.85 -14.12
C PRO A 46 10.22 -11.98 -14.39
N GLY A 47 10.41 -10.67 -14.47
CA GLY A 47 9.37 -9.74 -14.89
C GLY A 47 8.23 -9.51 -13.89
N PHE A 48 8.42 -9.86 -12.61
CA PHE A 48 7.40 -9.63 -11.59
C PHE A 48 6.99 -8.13 -11.52
N PHE A 49 5.72 -7.85 -11.81
CA PHE A 49 5.06 -6.55 -11.98
C PHE A 49 5.46 -5.70 -13.17
N GLU A 50 6.64 -5.08 -13.15
CA GLU A 50 7.01 -4.09 -14.17
C GLU A 50 7.75 -4.73 -15.34
N GLY A 51 7.95 -6.05 -15.36
CA GLY A 51 8.60 -6.75 -16.47
C GLY A 51 10.11 -6.51 -16.58
N ILE A 52 10.65 -5.48 -15.91
CA ILE A 52 12.02 -5.00 -16.13
C ILE A 52 13.06 -5.80 -15.33
N LYS A 53 12.70 -6.30 -14.14
CA LYS A 53 13.64 -6.97 -13.22
C LYS A 53 13.11 -8.33 -12.78
N THR A 54 14.01 -9.30 -12.65
CA THR A 54 13.77 -10.51 -11.86
C THR A 54 13.66 -10.12 -10.39
N SER A 55 12.66 -10.67 -9.69
CA SER A 55 12.49 -10.49 -8.26
C SER A 55 12.41 -11.83 -7.56
N ASP A 56 13.14 -11.98 -6.46
CA ASP A 56 12.99 -13.10 -5.55
C ASP A 56 11.81 -12.80 -4.64
N VAL A 57 10.89 -13.74 -4.57
CA VAL A 57 9.62 -13.59 -3.87
C VAL A 57 9.26 -14.84 -3.08
N LEU A 58 8.57 -14.64 -1.97
CA LEU A 58 7.86 -15.69 -1.23
C LEU A 58 6.50 -16.00 -1.86
N PRO A 59 5.88 -17.17 -1.58
CA PRO A 59 4.55 -17.51 -2.09
C PRO A 59 3.49 -16.45 -1.75
N ILE A 60 3.53 -15.84 -0.56
CA ILE A 60 2.56 -14.81 -0.18
C ILE A 60 2.65 -13.52 -1.02
N HIS A 61 3.84 -13.18 -1.53
CA HIS A 61 3.98 -12.06 -2.47
C HIS A 61 3.28 -12.37 -3.79
N ILE A 62 3.41 -13.61 -4.29
CA ILE A 62 2.73 -14.06 -5.51
C ILE A 62 1.21 -14.10 -5.27
N ALA A 63 0.76 -14.64 -4.14
CA ALA A 63 -0.67 -14.69 -3.80
C ALA A 63 -1.28 -13.29 -3.82
N CYS A 64 -0.64 -12.31 -3.16
CA CYS A 64 -1.09 -10.91 -3.17
C CYS A 64 -1.16 -10.30 -4.58
N ALA A 65 -0.37 -10.80 -5.54
CA ALA A 65 -0.39 -10.33 -6.92
C ALA A 65 -1.56 -10.91 -7.75
N ARG A 66 -2.28 -11.91 -7.21
CA ARG A 66 -3.28 -12.73 -7.91
C ARG A 66 -4.68 -12.64 -7.28
N ARG A 67 -5.01 -11.50 -6.65
CA ARG A 67 -6.31 -11.28 -5.97
C ARG A 67 -6.73 -12.46 -5.07
N PRO A 68 -5.94 -12.77 -4.03
CA PRO A 68 -6.16 -13.96 -3.23
C PRO A 68 -7.43 -13.81 -2.39
N THR A 69 -7.93 -14.92 -1.84
CA THR A 69 -8.92 -14.87 -0.76
C THR A 69 -8.22 -14.75 0.59
N VAL A 70 -8.97 -14.45 1.66
CA VAL A 70 -8.40 -14.38 3.01
C VAL A 70 -7.91 -15.76 3.48
N GLU A 71 -8.56 -16.85 3.07
CA GLU A 71 -8.19 -18.21 3.48
C GLU A 71 -6.80 -18.59 2.95
N VAL A 72 -6.47 -18.18 1.71
CA VAL A 72 -5.12 -18.39 1.13
C VAL A 72 -4.08 -17.59 1.93
N ILE A 73 -4.41 -16.35 2.28
CA ILE A 73 -3.54 -15.47 3.05
C ILE A 73 -3.34 -15.98 4.49
N ASP A 74 -4.40 -16.50 5.12
CA ASP A 74 -4.39 -17.19 6.42
C ASP A 74 -3.48 -18.42 6.38
N ALA A 75 -3.65 -19.30 5.39
CA ALA A 75 -2.82 -20.50 5.28
C ALA A 75 -1.33 -20.18 5.07
N LEU A 76 -1.02 -19.23 4.19
CA LEU A 76 0.37 -18.81 3.92
C LEU A 76 1.00 -18.10 5.12
N TYR A 77 0.22 -17.30 5.85
CA TYR A 77 0.68 -16.65 7.08
C TYR A 77 0.97 -17.67 8.18
N GLU A 78 0.09 -18.65 8.41
CA GLU A 78 0.32 -19.67 9.44
C GLU A 78 1.51 -20.58 9.11
N ALA A 79 1.73 -20.85 7.83
CA ALA A 79 2.91 -21.58 7.36
C ALA A 79 4.21 -20.78 7.54
N ASN A 80 4.18 -19.45 7.38
CA ASN A 80 5.33 -18.57 7.58
C ASN A 80 4.92 -17.17 8.05
N ARG A 81 4.84 -16.97 9.37
CA ARG A 81 4.42 -15.70 9.98
C ARG A 81 5.39 -14.54 9.73
N MET A 82 6.66 -14.85 9.47
CA MET A 82 7.66 -13.83 9.15
C MET A 82 7.49 -13.27 7.74
N SER A 83 6.70 -13.90 6.88
CA SER A 83 6.58 -13.53 5.47
C SER A 83 6.03 -12.11 5.26
N LEU A 84 5.14 -11.62 6.13
CA LEU A 84 4.52 -10.30 6.02
C LEU A 84 5.49 -9.12 6.11
N ARG A 85 6.63 -9.31 6.78
CA ARG A 85 7.66 -8.28 6.96
C ARG A 85 8.81 -8.40 5.94
N GLN A 86 8.83 -9.46 5.14
CA GLN A 86 9.90 -9.74 4.19
C GLN A 86 9.68 -8.91 2.92
N LYS A 87 10.78 -8.34 2.41
CA LYS A 87 10.80 -7.43 1.27
C LYS A 87 11.32 -8.18 0.04
N GLU A 88 10.58 -8.18 -1.07
CA GLU A 88 11.03 -8.80 -2.32
C GLU A 88 12.28 -8.11 -2.89
N SER A 89 13.08 -8.83 -3.68
CA SER A 89 14.46 -8.39 -3.97
C SER A 89 14.57 -7.24 -4.98
N ALA A 90 13.58 -7.00 -5.84
CA ALA A 90 13.68 -6.01 -6.91
C ALA A 90 13.37 -4.58 -6.45
N TYR A 91 12.27 -4.37 -5.71
CA TYR A 91 11.84 -3.05 -5.23
C TYR A 91 11.70 -2.98 -3.72
N ARG A 92 12.03 -4.04 -2.98
CA ARG A 92 11.92 -4.07 -1.52
C ARG A 92 10.48 -3.91 -1.01
N ARG A 93 9.49 -4.39 -1.75
CA ARG A 93 8.08 -4.37 -1.34
C ARG A 93 7.76 -5.54 -0.42
N ILE A 94 6.97 -5.28 0.62
CA ILE A 94 6.32 -6.33 1.42
C ILE A 94 5.01 -6.80 0.76
N PRO A 95 4.38 -7.92 1.19
CA PRO A 95 3.13 -8.41 0.60
C PRO A 95 2.00 -7.38 0.55
N LEU A 96 1.89 -6.51 1.57
CA LEU A 96 0.89 -5.44 1.60
C LEU A 96 1.03 -4.42 0.46
N HIS A 97 2.25 -4.07 0.04
CA HIS A 97 2.43 -3.19 -1.13
C HIS A 97 1.88 -3.84 -2.40
N ILE A 98 2.10 -5.15 -2.52
CA ILE A 98 1.65 -5.93 -3.67
C ILE A 98 0.12 -6.01 -3.66
N ALA A 99 -0.49 -6.35 -2.54
CA ALA A 99 -1.95 -6.41 -2.40
C ALA A 99 -2.61 -5.07 -2.78
N CYS A 100 -2.06 -3.95 -2.28
CA CYS A 100 -2.53 -2.61 -2.62
C CYS A 100 -2.33 -2.24 -4.10
N ARG A 101 -1.33 -2.81 -4.78
CA ARG A 101 -1.10 -2.58 -6.22
C ARG A 101 -1.96 -3.48 -7.11
N SER A 102 -2.22 -4.71 -6.70
CA SER A 102 -2.81 -5.78 -7.52
C SER A 102 -4.32 -5.97 -7.29
N ASP A 103 -4.99 -4.93 -6.81
CA ASP A 103 -6.44 -4.91 -6.63
C ASP A 103 -6.98 -6.05 -5.76
N ALA A 104 -6.25 -6.37 -4.68
CA ALA A 104 -6.73 -7.26 -3.65
C ALA A 104 -7.96 -6.67 -2.95
N SER A 105 -8.86 -7.52 -2.44
CA SER A 105 -10.06 -7.07 -1.77
C SER A 105 -9.73 -6.31 -0.47
N PRO A 106 -10.61 -5.39 -0.02
CA PRO A 106 -10.44 -4.70 1.25
C PRO A 106 -10.28 -5.66 2.43
N GLU A 107 -10.96 -6.81 2.38
CA GLU A 107 -10.89 -7.86 3.41
C GLU A 107 -9.49 -8.49 3.49
N VAL A 108 -8.83 -8.76 2.34
CA VAL A 108 -7.42 -9.19 2.32
C VAL A 108 -6.50 -8.12 2.89
N VAL A 109 -6.70 -6.85 2.52
CA VAL A 109 -5.87 -5.76 3.02
C VAL A 109 -6.02 -5.61 4.54
N ARG A 110 -7.26 -5.61 5.06
CA ARG A 110 -7.54 -5.61 6.51
C ARG A 110 -6.90 -6.80 7.20
N ARG A 111 -6.95 -7.99 6.60
CA ARG A 111 -6.30 -9.18 7.15
C ARG A 111 -4.79 -9.01 7.29
N LEU A 112 -4.12 -8.53 6.24
CA LEU A 112 -2.67 -8.27 6.25
C LEU A 112 -2.31 -7.20 7.31
N LEU A 113 -3.08 -6.12 7.40
CA LEU A 113 -2.92 -5.06 8.39
C LEU A 113 -3.12 -5.56 9.82
N LYS A 114 -4.09 -6.46 10.04
CA LYS A 114 -4.38 -7.04 11.36
C LYS A 114 -3.19 -7.80 11.94
N TRP A 115 -2.48 -8.58 11.13
CA TRP A 115 -1.31 -9.32 11.64
C TRP A 115 -0.01 -8.53 11.61
N TYR A 116 0.09 -7.54 10.71
CA TYR A 116 1.29 -6.71 10.59
C TYR A 116 0.95 -5.23 10.32
N PRO A 117 0.48 -4.49 11.35
CA PRO A 117 0.03 -3.11 11.18
C PRO A 117 1.16 -2.16 10.78
N ASP A 118 2.39 -2.40 11.27
CA ASP A 118 3.58 -1.64 10.89
C ASP A 118 3.87 -1.69 9.38
N GLY A 119 3.31 -2.69 8.67
CA GLY A 119 3.37 -2.79 7.22
C GLY A 119 2.77 -1.58 6.51
N ALA A 120 1.78 -0.89 7.10
CA ALA A 120 1.19 0.32 6.53
C ALA A 120 2.20 1.49 6.43
N ALA A 121 3.21 1.51 7.30
CA ALA A 121 4.28 2.52 7.34
C ALA A 121 5.56 2.06 6.62
N ALA A 122 5.63 0.81 6.15
CA ALA A 122 6.81 0.29 5.47
C ALA A 122 6.97 0.95 4.10
N ASP A 123 8.18 1.41 3.79
CA ASP A 123 8.54 1.96 2.49
C ASP A 123 9.26 0.94 1.59
N ASP A 124 9.17 1.16 0.29
CA ASP A 124 9.92 0.41 -0.72
C ASP A 124 11.15 1.19 -1.23
N ASN A 125 11.85 0.67 -2.25
CA ASN A 125 12.97 1.34 -2.91
C ASN A 125 12.57 2.61 -3.69
N LEU A 126 11.30 2.97 -3.76
CA LEU A 126 10.83 4.24 -4.33
C LEU A 126 10.36 5.20 -3.23
N GLY A 127 10.52 4.84 -1.95
CA GLY A 127 9.99 5.58 -0.81
C GLY A 127 8.46 5.51 -0.71
N ARG A 128 7.83 4.59 -1.44
CA ARG A 128 6.37 4.45 -1.47
C ARG A 128 5.92 3.51 -0.38
N LEU A 129 4.94 3.96 0.37
CA LEU A 129 4.12 3.14 1.27
C LEU A 129 2.99 2.44 0.50
N PRO A 130 2.34 1.40 1.05
CA PRO A 130 1.23 0.70 0.40
C PRO A 130 0.08 1.63 -0.05
N ILE A 131 -0.22 2.69 0.73
CA ILE A 131 -1.25 3.68 0.37
C ILE A 131 -0.98 4.38 -0.98
N HIS A 132 0.29 4.62 -1.34
CA HIS A 132 0.63 5.19 -2.65
C HIS A 132 0.27 4.24 -3.80
N TYR A 133 0.44 2.94 -3.58
CA TYR A 133 0.09 1.92 -4.57
C TYR A 133 -1.42 1.78 -4.71
N ARG A 134 -2.18 1.77 -3.61
CA ARG A 134 -3.64 1.69 -3.70
C ARG A 134 -4.22 2.91 -4.41
N LEU A 135 -3.75 4.10 -4.05
CA LEU A 135 -4.18 5.35 -4.69
C LEU A 135 -3.91 5.37 -6.19
N SER A 136 -2.83 4.73 -6.66
CA SER A 136 -2.48 4.73 -8.09
C SER A 136 -3.10 3.59 -8.90
N ASN A 137 -3.71 2.57 -8.26
CA ASN A 137 -4.20 1.36 -8.95
C ASN A 137 -5.60 0.96 -8.45
N GLY A 138 -6.61 1.80 -8.70
CA GLY A 138 -8.00 1.49 -8.37
C GLY A 138 -8.35 1.71 -6.90
N ALA A 139 -8.10 2.93 -6.42
CA ALA A 139 -8.40 3.32 -5.04
C ALA A 139 -9.90 3.17 -4.72
N ASP A 140 -10.22 2.36 -3.73
CA ASP A 140 -11.53 2.29 -3.09
C ASP A 140 -11.46 2.92 -1.69
N ASP A 141 -12.60 3.48 -1.28
CA ASP A 141 -12.73 4.19 -0.02
C ASP A 141 -12.39 3.27 1.17
N GLU A 142 -12.89 2.03 1.16
CA GLU A 142 -12.76 1.07 2.26
C GLU A 142 -11.29 0.69 2.56
N THR A 143 -10.48 0.45 1.54
CA THR A 143 -9.06 0.11 1.69
C THR A 143 -8.24 1.32 2.10
N ILE A 144 -8.53 2.50 1.55
CA ILE A 144 -7.84 3.74 1.94
C ILE A 144 -8.14 4.07 3.40
N ASP A 145 -9.39 3.95 3.83
CA ASP A 145 -9.78 4.14 5.22
C ASP A 145 -9.09 3.12 6.12
N ALA A 146 -9.04 1.83 5.77
CA ALA A 146 -8.31 0.82 6.54
C ALA A 146 -6.82 1.16 6.74
N LEU A 147 -6.16 1.66 5.69
CA LEU A 147 -4.75 2.06 5.73
C LEU A 147 -4.55 3.31 6.61
N LEU A 148 -5.44 4.30 6.52
CA LEU A 148 -5.38 5.52 7.31
C LEU A 148 -5.74 5.30 8.78
N GLU A 149 -6.72 4.44 9.06
CA GLU A 149 -7.07 4.01 10.42
C GLU A 149 -5.90 3.29 11.10
N THR A 150 -5.23 2.39 10.36
CA THR A 150 -4.08 1.65 10.89
C THR A 150 -2.84 2.55 11.04
N CYS A 151 -2.62 3.46 10.09
CA CYS A 151 -1.48 4.37 10.11
C CYS A 151 -1.87 5.76 9.58
N PRO A 152 -2.38 6.66 10.44
CA PRO A 152 -2.70 8.04 10.05
C PRO A 152 -1.47 8.82 9.56
N GLY A 153 -0.29 8.48 10.08
CA GLY A 153 0.99 9.05 9.67
C GLY A 153 1.35 8.78 8.20
N SER A 154 0.76 7.76 7.58
CA SER A 154 1.02 7.43 6.16
C SER A 154 0.62 8.57 5.21
N ALA A 155 -0.36 9.41 5.58
CA ALA A 155 -0.75 10.60 4.82
C ALA A 155 0.36 11.67 4.69
N ARG A 156 1.36 11.63 5.59
CA ARG A 156 2.52 12.55 5.61
C ARG A 156 3.74 12.02 4.87
N ALA A 157 3.72 10.78 4.40
CA ALA A 157 4.90 10.14 3.82
C ALA A 157 5.15 10.63 2.39
N PHE A 158 6.38 11.07 2.12
CA PHE A 158 6.82 11.45 0.77
C PHE A 158 7.47 10.26 0.08
N ASP A 159 7.08 10.00 -1.18
CA ASP A 159 7.89 9.15 -2.05
C ASP A 159 9.17 9.87 -2.52
N ARG A 160 10.08 9.15 -3.20
CA ARG A 160 11.35 9.73 -3.70
C ARG A 160 11.18 10.85 -4.74
N ARG A 161 9.98 11.03 -5.29
CA ARG A 161 9.64 12.13 -6.21
C ARG A 161 9.02 13.32 -5.46
N GLY A 162 8.94 13.25 -4.13
CA GLY A 162 8.28 14.25 -3.29
C GLY A 162 6.76 14.15 -3.36
N TRP A 163 6.18 13.00 -3.72
CA TRP A 163 4.74 12.84 -3.75
C TRP A 163 4.22 12.36 -2.40
N LEU A 164 3.31 13.14 -1.82
CA LEU A 164 2.40 12.68 -0.77
C LEU A 164 1.26 11.84 -1.36
N PRO A 165 0.57 11.01 -0.55
CA PRO A 165 -0.66 10.34 -0.95
C PRO A 165 -1.69 11.30 -1.59
N LEU A 166 -1.86 12.50 -1.03
CA LEU A 166 -2.78 13.50 -1.58
C LEU A 166 -2.43 13.93 -3.02
N HIS A 167 -1.14 13.99 -3.38
CA HIS A 167 -0.73 14.27 -4.76
C HIS A 167 -1.11 13.13 -5.70
N VAL A 168 -0.92 11.88 -5.26
CA VAL A 168 -1.29 10.69 -6.04
C VAL A 168 -2.79 10.69 -6.27
N ALA A 169 -3.59 10.81 -5.20
CA ALA A 169 -5.05 10.84 -5.24
C ALA A 169 -5.59 11.93 -6.18
N ALA A 170 -5.03 13.14 -6.08
CA ALA A 170 -5.40 14.24 -6.97
C ALA A 170 -5.05 13.97 -8.44
N SER A 171 -3.88 13.36 -8.72
CA SER A 171 -3.44 13.10 -10.09
C SER A 171 -4.25 12.04 -10.83
N VAL A 172 -4.88 11.11 -10.08
CA VAL A 172 -5.73 10.06 -10.65
C VAL A 172 -7.22 10.42 -10.60
N GLY A 173 -7.58 11.55 -9.99
CA GLY A 173 -8.97 11.95 -9.84
C GLY A 173 -9.78 11.08 -8.88
N ALA A 174 -9.19 10.70 -7.73
CA ALA A 174 -9.83 9.89 -6.70
C ALA A 174 -11.16 10.48 -6.19
N SER A 175 -11.95 9.67 -5.48
CA SER A 175 -13.24 10.08 -4.91
C SER A 175 -13.08 11.30 -3.99
N PRO A 176 -14.11 12.16 -3.86
CA PRO A 176 -14.09 13.26 -2.89
C PRO A 176 -13.88 12.77 -1.46
N HIS A 177 -14.38 11.57 -1.13
CA HIS A 177 -14.15 10.92 0.15
C HIS A 177 -12.67 10.70 0.42
N ILE A 178 -11.94 10.06 -0.51
CA ILE A 178 -10.50 9.83 -0.37
C ILE A 178 -9.72 11.15 -0.24
N ILE A 179 -10.09 12.17 -1.03
CA ILE A 179 -9.45 13.49 -0.93
C ILE A 179 -9.70 14.08 0.46
N GLN A 180 -10.93 14.01 0.97
CA GLN A 180 -11.29 14.50 2.29
C GLN A 180 -10.53 13.75 3.40
N SER A 181 -10.54 12.42 3.40
CA SER A 181 -9.83 11.59 4.39
C SER A 181 -8.33 11.93 4.45
N LEU A 182 -7.68 12.12 3.29
CA LEU A 182 -6.27 12.50 3.23
C LEU A 182 -5.99 13.90 3.74
N VAL A 183 -6.87 14.87 3.43
CA VAL A 183 -6.74 16.25 3.93
C VAL A 183 -7.00 16.31 5.43
N GLU A 184 -7.95 15.54 5.96
CA GLU A 184 -8.20 15.46 7.40
C GLU A 184 -7.02 14.83 8.15
N ALA A 185 -6.44 13.76 7.62
CA ALA A 185 -5.25 13.12 8.19
C ALA A 185 -4.01 14.04 8.17
N TYR A 186 -3.87 14.86 7.11
CA TYR A 186 -2.79 15.83 7.00
C TYR A 186 -3.18 17.13 6.26
N PRO A 187 -3.71 18.14 6.97
CA PRO A 187 -4.22 19.37 6.35
C PRO A 187 -3.16 20.16 5.57
N ASP A 188 -1.93 20.26 6.09
CA ASP A 188 -0.86 21.03 5.44
C ASP A 188 -0.52 20.51 4.03
N ALA A 189 -0.84 19.23 3.73
CA ALA A 189 -0.57 18.60 2.45
C ALA A 189 -1.14 19.39 1.25
N VAL A 190 -2.25 20.11 1.45
CA VAL A 190 -2.89 20.92 0.38
C VAL A 190 -2.00 22.04 -0.15
N LEU A 191 -1.00 22.48 0.64
CA LEU A 191 -0.06 23.55 0.30
C LEU A 191 1.32 23.03 -0.13
N LEU A 192 1.65 21.79 0.19
CA LEU A 192 2.97 21.22 -0.12
C LEU A 192 3.08 20.90 -1.60
N ALA A 193 4.30 21.00 -2.12
CA ALA A 193 4.61 20.72 -3.51
C ALA A 193 5.52 19.51 -3.64
N THR A 194 5.32 18.77 -4.73
CA THR A 194 6.26 17.74 -5.17
C THR A 194 7.63 18.32 -5.53
N ASN A 195 8.63 17.46 -5.77
CA ASN A 195 9.96 17.92 -6.22
C ASN A 195 9.92 18.68 -7.57
N LYS A 196 8.82 18.57 -8.32
CA LYS A 196 8.58 19.33 -9.56
C LYS A 196 7.76 20.61 -9.33
N GLY A 197 7.54 21.02 -8.09
CA GLY A 197 6.79 22.23 -7.74
C GLY A 197 5.27 22.13 -7.92
N SER A 198 4.72 20.94 -8.16
CA SER A 198 3.27 20.74 -8.30
C SER A 198 2.62 20.46 -6.94
N THR A 199 1.65 21.29 -6.55
CA THR A 199 0.75 21.05 -5.41
C THR A 199 -0.35 20.05 -5.78
N PRO A 200 -1.14 19.52 -4.82
CA PRO A 200 -2.25 18.62 -5.13
C PRO A 200 -3.27 19.23 -6.10
N LEU A 201 -3.60 20.52 -5.93
CA LEU A 201 -4.51 21.23 -6.84
C LEU A 201 -3.92 21.32 -8.27
N ARG A 202 -2.60 21.50 -8.39
CA ARG A 202 -1.94 21.48 -9.71
C ARG A 202 -1.98 20.08 -10.32
N CYS A 203 -1.73 19.03 -9.54
CA CYS A 203 -1.87 17.65 -9.99
C CYS A 203 -3.29 17.33 -10.50
N LEU A 204 -4.32 17.72 -9.75
CA LEU A 204 -5.73 17.57 -10.16
C LEU A 204 -6.04 18.29 -11.47
N ASN A 205 -5.49 19.50 -11.65
CA ASN A 205 -5.73 20.28 -12.86
C ASN A 205 -5.08 19.66 -14.10
N MET A 206 -3.92 19.01 -13.94
CA MET A 206 -3.20 18.31 -15.00
C MET A 206 -3.73 16.89 -15.27
N ALA A 207 -4.62 16.36 -14.42
CA ALA A 207 -5.20 15.04 -14.61
C ALA A 207 -6.09 15.02 -15.88
N PRO A 208 -5.81 14.14 -16.86
CA PRO A 208 -6.53 14.12 -18.15
C PRO A 208 -8.00 13.72 -17.99
N HIS A 209 -8.32 12.85 -17.01
CA HIS A 209 -9.68 12.47 -16.66
C HIS A 209 -9.81 12.38 -15.14
N SER A 210 -10.64 13.25 -14.55
CA SER A 210 -10.98 13.22 -13.14
C SER A 210 -12.50 13.38 -13.01
N PRO A 211 -13.26 12.31 -12.80
CA PRO A 211 -14.73 12.37 -12.74
C PRO A 211 -15.23 13.34 -11.67
N HIS A 212 -14.45 13.53 -10.61
CA HIS A 212 -14.78 14.38 -9.47
C HIS A 212 -14.02 15.71 -9.44
N LYS A 213 -13.54 16.20 -10.60
CA LYS A 213 -12.64 17.37 -10.67
C LYS A 213 -13.23 18.61 -9.99
N ALA A 214 -14.50 18.93 -10.22
CA ALA A 214 -15.15 20.10 -9.64
C ALA A 214 -15.24 20.01 -8.10
N ALA A 215 -15.71 18.88 -7.58
CA ALA A 215 -15.80 18.64 -6.13
C ALA A 215 -14.42 18.68 -5.46
N ASN A 216 -13.44 17.97 -6.03
CA ASN A 216 -12.07 17.94 -5.49
C ASN A 216 -11.40 19.32 -5.57
N THR A 217 -11.69 20.11 -6.60
CA THR A 217 -11.20 21.50 -6.70
C THR A 217 -11.75 22.36 -5.57
N ALA A 218 -13.05 22.26 -5.30
CA ALA A 218 -13.69 23.00 -4.20
C ALA A 218 -13.08 22.61 -2.84
N ILE A 219 -12.95 21.31 -2.55
CA ILE A 219 -12.32 20.81 -1.32
C ILE A 219 -10.90 21.36 -1.16
N LEU A 220 -10.05 21.18 -2.17
CA LEU A 220 -8.65 21.60 -2.10
C LEU A 220 -8.50 23.12 -2.00
N GLN A 221 -9.31 23.90 -2.71
CA GLN A 221 -9.26 25.37 -2.63
C GLN A 221 -9.74 25.89 -1.28
N GLN A 222 -10.85 25.34 -0.77
CA GLN A 222 -11.38 25.70 0.54
C GLN A 222 -10.34 25.42 1.63
N MET A 223 -9.80 24.21 1.67
CA MET A 223 -8.81 23.82 2.67
C MET A 223 -7.51 24.61 2.54
N ALA A 224 -7.03 24.86 1.31
CA ALA A 224 -5.86 25.72 1.10
C ALA A 224 -6.08 27.16 1.58
N SER A 225 -7.29 27.72 1.44
CA SER A 225 -7.61 29.05 1.95
C SER A 225 -7.57 29.11 3.49
N GLN A 226 -8.08 28.06 4.14
CA GLN A 226 -8.07 27.92 5.59
C GLN A 226 -6.64 27.79 6.13
N GLU A 227 -5.80 26.93 5.53
CA GLU A 227 -4.42 26.73 5.99
C GLU A 227 -3.54 27.98 5.79
N ARG A 228 -3.75 28.72 4.69
CA ARG A 228 -3.06 30.02 4.50
C ARG A 228 -3.44 31.05 5.56
N SER A 229 -4.72 31.11 5.95
CA SER A 229 -5.19 32.00 7.03
C SER A 229 -4.57 31.63 8.39
N LYS A 230 -4.45 30.33 8.69
CA LYS A 230 -3.77 29.84 9.91
C LYS A 230 -2.28 30.21 9.93
N LEU A 231 -1.60 30.15 8.79
CA LEU A 231 -0.20 30.57 8.68
C LEU A 231 -0.03 32.09 8.90
N GLY A 232 -0.90 32.90 8.30
CA GLY A 232 -0.91 34.35 8.48
C GLY A 232 -1.21 34.79 9.93
N SER A 233 -2.14 34.12 10.59
CA SER A 233 -2.49 34.40 12.00
C SER A 233 -1.43 33.93 13.00
N LYS A 234 -0.67 32.87 12.70
CA LYS A 234 0.51 32.46 13.49
C LYS A 234 1.67 33.45 13.37
N ALA A 235 1.88 34.04 12.19
CA ALA A 235 2.90 35.09 11.99
C ALA A 235 2.52 36.43 12.66
N ALA A 236 1.22 36.68 12.88
CA ALA A 236 0.69 37.92 13.46
C ALA A 236 0.69 37.99 15.00
N LYS A 237 1.22 36.99 15.72
CA LYS A 237 1.51 37.10 17.16
C LYS A 237 2.98 37.52 17.35
N PRO A 238 3.31 38.83 17.41
CA PRO A 238 4.62 39.22 17.89
C PRO A 238 4.72 38.80 19.35
N ASN A 239 5.79 38.09 19.68
CA ASN A 239 6.15 37.75 21.05
C ASN A 239 6.43 39.05 21.83
N ARG A 240 5.38 39.70 22.36
CA ARG A 240 5.51 40.80 23.33
C ARG A 240 5.69 40.19 24.72
N GLY A 241 6.90 39.72 24.96
CA GLY A 241 7.42 39.37 26.28
C GLY A 241 8.70 40.15 26.54
N SER A 242 8.61 41.47 26.67
CA SER A 242 9.63 42.26 27.38
C SER A 242 9.19 42.39 28.83
N VAL A 243 9.96 41.83 29.75
CA VAL A 243 10.18 42.39 31.09
C VAL A 243 11.68 42.22 31.35
N ARG A 244 12.50 43.21 30.99
CA ARG A 244 12.98 44.34 31.82
C ARG A 244 14.08 43.90 32.81
N ALA A 245 15.22 44.55 32.64
CA ALA A 245 16.40 44.50 33.51
C ALA A 245 16.06 44.74 34.99
N VAL A 246 16.78 44.05 35.86
CA VAL A 246 17.16 44.55 37.18
C VAL A 246 18.64 44.25 37.36
N VAL A 247 19.33 45.30 37.82
CA VAL A 247 20.73 45.51 38.18
C VAL A 247 21.52 44.27 38.62
#